data_AF-A0A2M7JP93-F1
#
_entry.id   AF-A0A2M7JP93-F1
#
_cell.length_a   1.000
_cell.length_b   1.000
_cell.length_c   1.000
_cell.angle_alpha   90.00
_cell.angle_beta   90.00
_cell.angle_gamma   90.00
#
_symmetry.space_group_name_H-M   'P 1'
#
loop_
_entity.id
_entity.type
_entity.pdbx_description
1 polymer ?
#
loop_
_entity_poly.entity_id
_entity_poly.type
_entity_poly.pdbx_seq_one_letter_code
_entity_poly.pdbx_strand_id
1 'polypeptide(L)' 'MESIEIVLEKYNDWMVAHYEDLIKKYPHKAIAIVEDEIVAIGGTEKEVDEIARRKYPDRIPFVTTLPSEEDFVCLL' A
#
# COMPACT_ATOMS: atom_id res chain seq x y z
N MET A 1 3.20 -17.79 15.22
CA MET A 1 3.54 -16.35 15.27
C MET A 1 4.39 -16.12 14.04
N GLU A 2 3.79 -15.62 12.96
CA GLU A 2 4.56 -15.29 11.74
C GLU A 2 5.54 -14.18 12.10
N SER A 3 6.83 -14.41 11.82
CA SER A 3 7.88 -13.42 12.02
C SER A 3 7.61 -12.22 11.14
N ILE A 4 7.66 -11.01 11.70
CA ILE A 4 7.44 -9.71 11.02
C ILE A 4 8.23 -9.59 9.70
N GLU A 5 9.41 -10.21 9.63
CA GLU A 5 10.26 -10.27 8.43
C GLU A 5 9.57 -10.94 7.23
N ILE A 6 8.88 -12.06 7.44
CA ILE A 6 8.16 -12.80 6.38
C ILE A 6 6.99 -11.99 5.83
N VAL A 7 6.37 -11.16 6.68
CA VAL A 7 5.24 -10.30 6.31
C VAL A 7 5.71 -9.16 5.39
N LEU A 8 6.90 -8.61 5.64
CA LEU A 8 7.51 -7.56 4.82
C LEU A 8 7.95 -8.07 3.45
N GLU A 9 8.54 -9.27 3.38
CA GLU A 9 8.97 -9.87 2.11
C GLU A 9 7.78 -10.17 1.19
N LYS A 10 6.72 -10.79 1.70
CA LYS A 10 5.50 -11.04 0.91
C LYS A 10 4.86 -9.76 0.39
N TYR A 11 4.81 -8.74 1.25
CA TYR A 11 4.28 -7.44 0.88
C TYR A 11 5.10 -6.80 -0.25
N ASN A 12 6.42 -6.96 -0.19
CA ASN A 12 7.32 -6.47 -1.23
C ASN A 12 7.08 -7.16 -2.58
N ASP A 13 6.92 -8.48 -2.61
CA ASP A 13 6.61 -9.23 -3.84
C ASP A 13 5.27 -8.80 -4.47
N TRP A 14 4.21 -8.69 -3.66
CA TRP A 14 2.90 -8.25 -4.14
C TRP A 14 2.97 -6.83 -4.69
N MET A 15 3.62 -5.91 -3.95
CA MET A 15 3.77 -4.53 -4.40
C MET A 15 4.53 -4.45 -5.70
N VAL A 16 5.65 -5.17 -5.86
CA VAL A 16 6.44 -5.18 -7.10
C VAL A 16 5.59 -5.69 -8.28
N ALA A 17 4.81 -6.75 -8.07
CA ALA A 17 3.96 -7.33 -9.11
C ALA A 17 2.82 -6.40 -9.55
N HIS A 18 2.34 -5.52 -8.66
CA HIS A 18 1.20 -4.63 -8.91
C HIS A 18 1.58 -3.16 -9.07
N TYR A 19 2.86 -2.81 -8.89
CA TYR A 19 3.30 -1.43 -8.73
C TYR A 19 2.91 -0.52 -9.90
N GLU A 20 3.21 -0.94 -11.13
CA GLU A 20 2.96 -0.14 -12.35
C GLU A 20 1.47 0.14 -12.56
N ASP A 21 0.62 -0.84 -12.29
CA ASP A 21 -0.83 -0.69 -12.37
C ASP A 21 -1.35 0.28 -11.31
N LEU A 22 -0.78 0.24 -10.11
CA LEU A 22 -1.20 1.05 -8.98
C LEU A 22 -0.82 2.52 -9.15
N ILE A 23 0.40 2.82 -9.57
CA ILE A 23 0.82 4.21 -9.83
C ILE A 23 0.03 4.85 -10.97
N LYS A 24 -0.38 4.07 -11.98
CA LYS A 24 -1.22 4.54 -13.09
C LYS A 24 -2.67 4.79 -12.67
N LYS A 25 -3.24 3.92 -11.83
CA LYS A 25 -4.64 4.02 -11.40
C LYS A 25 -4.84 5.01 -10.24
N TYR A 26 -3.86 5.10 -9.35
CA TYR A 26 -3.96 5.82 -8.08
C TYR A 26 -2.72 6.71 -7.80
N PRO A 27 -2.36 7.62 -8.72
CA PRO A 27 -1.21 8.50 -8.52
C PRO A 27 -1.40 9.39 -7.28
N HIS A 28 -0.35 9.51 -6.47
CA HIS A 28 -0.32 10.29 -5.22
C HIS A 28 -1.38 9.89 -4.18
N LYS A 29 -1.97 8.70 -4.31
CA LYS A 29 -2.92 8.18 -3.31
C LYS A 29 -2.22 7.35 -2.27
N ALA A 30 -2.72 7.43 -1.05
CA ALA A 30 -2.43 6.45 -0.02
C ALA A 30 -3.28 5.21 -0.26
N ILE A 31 -2.69 4.05 -0.02
CA ILE A 31 -3.38 2.75 -0.04
C ILE A 31 -3.14 2.02 1.26
N ALA A 32 -4.12 1.21 1.67
CA ALA A 32 -3.96 0.24 2.75
C ALA A 32 -4.21 -1.16 2.23
N ILE A 33 -3.34 -2.09 2.61
CA ILE A 33 -3.35 -3.48 2.16
C ILE A 33 -3.41 -4.42 3.36
N VAL A 34 -4.27 -5.43 3.27
CA VAL A 34 -4.39 -6.51 4.25
C VAL A 34 -4.45 -7.81 3.47
N GLU A 35 -3.55 -8.76 3.79
CA GLU A 35 -3.51 -10.09 3.15
C GLU A 35 -3.57 -10.01 1.61
N ASP A 36 -2.68 -9.21 1.00
CA ASP A 36 -2.54 -9.07 -0.46
C ASP A 36 -3.75 -8.43 -1.18
N GLU A 37 -4.63 -7.74 -0.44
CA GLU A 37 -5.77 -7.01 -1.00
C GLU A 37 -5.75 -5.53 -0.60
N ILE A 38 -6.01 -4.63 -1.55
CA ILE A 38 -6.22 -3.21 -1.25
C ILE A 38 -7.59 -3.02 -0.62
N VAL A 39 -7.60 -2.71 0.67
CA VAL A 39 -8.84 -2.56 1.46
C VAL A 39 -9.30 -1.11 1.60
N ALA A 40 -8.40 -0.15 1.32
CA ALA A 40 -8.70 1.28 1.31
C ALA A 40 -7.77 2.06 0.36
N ILE A 41 -8.32 3.12 -0.24
CA ILE A 41 -7.62 4.09 -1.09
C ILE A 41 -8.06 5.48 -0.64
N GLY A 42 -7.11 6.39 -0.45
CA GLY A 42 -7.38 7.68 0.18
C GLY A 42 -6.33 8.74 -0.13
N GLY A 43 -6.54 9.93 0.44
CA GLY A 43 -5.64 11.07 0.25
C GLY A 43 -4.44 11.08 1.21
N THR A 44 -4.54 10.36 2.32
CA THR A 44 -3.48 10.31 3.35
C THR A 44 -3.36 8.91 3.94
N GLU A 45 -2.16 8.56 4.39
CA GLU A 45 -1.87 7.28 5.06
C GLU A 45 -2.73 7.08 6.31
N LYS A 46 -2.94 8.15 7.08
CA LYS A 46 -3.81 8.12 8.26
C LYS A 46 -5.24 7.72 7.92
N GLU A 47 -5.81 8.32 6.87
CA GLU A 47 -7.18 8.02 6.44
C GLU A 47 -7.35 6.55 6.06
N VAL A 48 -6.43 6.01 5.27
CA VAL A 48 -6.52 4.61 4.82
C VAL A 48 -6.21 3.61 5.94
N ASP A 49 -5.30 3.94 6.87
CA ASP A 49 -5.03 3.15 8.08
C ASP A 49 -6.29 3.05 8.96
N GLU A 50 -6.95 4.18 9.22
CA GLU A 50 -8.18 4.21 10.02
C GLU A 50 -9.30 3.37 9.37
N ILE A 51 -9.45 3.45 8.04
CA ILE A 51 -10.43 2.63 7.32
C ILE A 51 -10.07 1.15 7.41
N ALA A 52 -8.80 0.80 7.22
CA ALA A 52 -8.35 -0.59 7.24
C ALA A 52 -8.49 -1.21 8.63
N ARG A 53 -8.11 -0.51 9.71
CA ARG A 53 -8.29 -0.99 11.09
C ARG A 53 -9.75 -1.13 11.50
N ARG A 54 -10.64 -0.28 10.98
CA ARG A 54 -12.09 -0.41 11.23
C ARG A 54 -12.67 -1.65 10.55
N LYS A 55 -12.17 -2.00 9.36
CA LYS A 55 -12.61 -3.20 8.61
C LYS A 55 -11.97 -4.49 9.13
N TYR A 56 -10.70 -4.43 9.54
CA TYR A 56 -9.88 -5.57 9.98
C TYR A 56 -9.20 -5.26 11.33
N PRO A 57 -9.94 -5.27 12.44
CA PRO A 57 -9.41 -4.86 13.75
C PRO A 57 -8.30 -5.77 14.29
N ASP A 58 -8.28 -7.05 13.89
CA ASP A 58 -7.29 -8.05 14.33
C ASP A 58 -6.07 -8.16 13.40
N ARG A 59 -5.98 -7.30 12.38
CA ARG A 59 -4.89 -7.31 11.40
C ARG A 59 -4.11 -6.00 11.45
N ILE A 60 -2.84 -6.08 11.07
CA ILE A 60 -1.98 -4.91 10.92
C ILE A 60 -1.97 -4.57 9.42
N PRO A 61 -2.64 -3.49 8.97
CA PRO A 61 -2.59 -3.09 7.58
C PRO A 61 -1.20 -2.56 7.24
N PHE A 62 -0.74 -2.87 6.03
CA PHE A 62 0.37 -2.13 5.45
C PHE A 62 -0.18 -0.90 4.76
N VAL A 63 0.46 0.25 4.99
CA VAL A 63 0.02 1.53 4.45
C VAL A 63 1.20 2.20 3.75
N THR A 64 0.96 2.73 2.56
CA THR A 64 1.94 3.52 1.82
C THR A 64 1.26 4.51 0.89
N THR A 65 1.95 5.60 0.60
CA THR A 65 1.61 6.51 -0.50
C THR A 65 2.27 6.05 -1.78
N LEU A 66 1.50 6.02 -2.87
CA LEU A 66 1.99 5.70 -4.20
C LEU A 66 2.56 6.97 -4.85
N PRO A 67 3.78 6.93 -5.42
CA PRO A 67 4.25 8.00 -6.29
C PRO A 67 3.47 8.00 -7.61
N SER A 68 3.62 9.06 -8.38
CA SER A 68 3.18 9.14 -9.78
C SER A 68 4.32 8.76 -10.73
N GLU A 69 3.99 8.48 -12.00
CA GLU A 69 5.01 8.27 -13.03
C GLU A 69 5.93 9.49 -13.18
N GLU A 70 5.42 10.71 -12.95
CA GLU A 70 6.16 11.96 -13.07
C GLU A 70 7.22 12.13 -11.97
N ASP A 71 7.01 11.55 -10.78
CA ASP A 71 8.02 11.57 -9.70
C ASP A 71 9.30 10.81 -10.08
N PHE A 72 9.20 9.83 -10.99
CA PHE A 72 10.37 9.08 -11.50
C PHE A 72 11.12 9.81 -12.60
N VAL A 73 10.51 10.83 -13.22
CA VAL A 73 11.12 11.60 -14.33
C VAL A 73 12.17 12.60 -13.81
N CYS A 74 12.25 12.82 -12.50
CA CYS A 74 13.12 13.83 -11.90
C CYS A 74 14.61 13.43 -11.75
N LEU A 75 15.07 12.37 -12.43
CA LEU A 75 16.45 11.87 -12.38
C LEU A 75 17.35 12.36 -13.54
N LEU A 76 16.95 13.40 -14.28
CA LEU A 76 17.71 13.89 -15.44
C LEU A 76 18.59 15.11 -15.14
#